data_AF-A0A174CFS6-F1
#
_entry.id   AF-A0A174CFS6-F1
#
_cell.length_a   1.000
_cell.length_b   1.000
_cell.length_c   1.000
_cell.angle_alpha   90.00
_cell.angle_beta   90.00
_cell.angle_gamma   90.00
#
_symmetry.space_group_name_H-M   'P 1'
#
loop_
_entity.id
_entity.type
_entity.pdbx_description
1 polymer ?
#
loop_
_entity_poly.entity_id
_entity_poly.type
_entity_poly.pdbx_seq_one_letter_code
_entity_poly.pdbx_strand_id
1 'polypeptide(L)'
;MGIPYPKEYGGAGLDALSYAIAVEELARVDGGTETTALDKGDYYLLNGGKIFITNAPKADTYVVFAIITPDIGTRGISAFIVEKGFEFGDNYDKMGIRSSSTAELIFNDVKIPKENLLGK
;
A
#
# COMPACT_ATOMS: atom_id res chain seq x y z
N MET A 1 -7.57 5.35 -11.64
CA MET A 1 -8.56 6.32 -11.08
C MET A 1 -7.83 7.61 -10.79
N GLY A 2 -8.12 8.67 -11.55
CA GLY A 2 -7.48 9.99 -11.41
C GLY A 2 -8.39 11.05 -10.77
N ILE A 3 -9.52 10.64 -10.18
CA ILE A 3 -10.65 11.51 -9.80
C ILE A 3 -10.21 12.74 -8.98
N PRO A 4 -9.50 12.58 -7.85
CA PRO A 4 -9.12 13.71 -7.00
C PRO A 4 -7.84 14.44 -7.45
N TYR A 5 -7.18 13.97 -8.51
CA TYR A 5 -5.88 14.53 -8.90
C TYR A 5 -6.06 15.78 -9.78
N PRO A 6 -5.20 16.81 -9.60
CA PRO A 6 -5.16 17.96 -10.50
C PRO A 6 -4.94 17.54 -11.96
N LYS A 7 -5.52 18.31 -12.90
CA LYS A 7 -5.40 18.03 -14.34
C LYS A 7 -3.95 18.09 -14.84
N GLU A 8 -3.11 18.90 -14.20
CA GLU A 8 -1.67 18.99 -14.49
C GLU A 8 -0.93 17.65 -14.29
N TYR A 9 -1.46 16.77 -13.43
CA TYR A 9 -0.94 15.41 -13.23
C TYR A 9 -1.80 14.34 -13.92
N GLY A 10 -2.66 14.74 -14.88
CA GLY A 10 -3.53 13.82 -15.63
C GLY A 10 -4.79 13.36 -14.91
N GLY A 11 -5.17 14.02 -13.81
CA GLY A 11 -6.37 13.71 -13.05
C GLY A 11 -7.67 14.37 -13.56
N ALA A 12 -8.80 14.00 -12.95
CA ALA A 12 -10.11 14.56 -13.29
C ALA A 12 -10.38 15.93 -12.63
N GLY A 13 -9.59 16.32 -11.62
CA GLY A 13 -9.71 17.60 -10.91
C GLY A 13 -10.95 17.73 -10.03
N LEU A 14 -11.50 16.61 -9.55
CA LEU A 14 -12.63 16.59 -8.61
C LEU A 14 -12.14 16.69 -7.16
N ASP A 15 -13.02 16.98 -6.23
CA ASP A 15 -12.68 17.32 -4.85
C ASP A 15 -12.51 16.10 -3.93
N ALA A 16 -11.83 16.31 -2.81
CA ALA A 16 -11.53 15.26 -1.82
C ALA A 16 -12.80 14.60 -1.25
N LEU A 17 -13.94 15.32 -1.21
CA LEU A 17 -15.22 14.78 -0.76
C LEU A 17 -15.78 13.74 -1.75
N SER A 18 -15.70 14.02 -3.05
CA SER A 18 -16.08 13.06 -4.10
C SER A 18 -15.24 11.78 -4.04
N TYR A 19 -13.95 11.92 -3.71
CA TYR A 19 -13.08 10.77 -3.51
C TYR A 19 -13.37 10.03 -2.19
N ALA A 20 -13.64 10.76 -1.09
CA ALA A 20 -13.96 10.17 0.20
C ALA A 20 -15.21 9.31 0.14
N ILE A 21 -16.28 9.73 -0.55
CA ILE A 21 -17.48 8.92 -0.78
C ILE A 21 -17.12 7.64 -1.56
N ALA A 22 -16.28 7.76 -2.60
CA ALA A 22 -15.85 6.60 -3.38
C ALA A 22 -14.97 5.62 -2.57
N VAL A 23 -14.17 6.12 -1.62
CA VAL A 23 -13.30 5.32 -0.77
C VAL A 23 -14.06 4.73 0.43
N GLU A 24 -14.99 5.46 1.03
CA GLU A 24 -15.82 5.02 2.16
C GLU A 24 -16.65 3.78 1.78
N GLU A 25 -17.19 3.75 0.57
CA GLU A 25 -17.87 2.56 0.01
C GLU A 25 -16.93 1.35 -0.14
N LEU A 26 -15.63 1.57 -0.31
CA LEU A 26 -14.63 0.53 -0.53
C LEU A 26 -13.93 0.06 0.75
N ALA A 27 -13.84 0.92 1.78
CA ALA A 27 -12.93 0.75 2.92
C ALA A 27 -13.56 0.07 4.16
N ARG A 28 -14.66 -0.66 4.02
CA ARG A 28 -15.40 -1.22 5.18
C ARG A 28 -14.65 -2.30 5.98
N VAL A 29 -13.49 -2.78 5.54
CA VAL A 29 -12.69 -3.79 6.27
C VAL A 29 -11.20 -3.64 5.93
N ASP A 30 -10.34 -3.46 6.94
CA ASP A 30 -9.17 -4.34 7.26
C ASP A 30 -8.23 -3.71 8.30
N GLY A 31 -7.55 -4.54 9.10
CA GLY A 31 -6.65 -4.13 10.18
C GLY A 31 -5.47 -5.09 10.43
N GLY A 32 -4.31 -4.49 10.73
CA GLY A 32 -3.13 -5.16 11.30
C GLY A 32 -1.88 -5.06 10.41
N THR A 33 -0.80 -4.42 10.89
CA THR A 33 0.50 -4.33 10.20
C THR A 33 1.60 -4.89 11.08
N GLU A 34 2.19 -6.02 10.67
CA GLU A 34 3.44 -6.59 11.22
C GLU A 34 4.65 -6.39 10.27
N THR A 35 4.46 -5.70 9.13
CA THR A 35 5.50 -5.45 8.13
C THR A 35 6.59 -4.52 8.66
N THR A 36 7.86 -4.85 8.39
CA THR A 36 9.03 -4.06 8.83
C THR A 36 9.87 -3.60 7.65
N ALA A 37 10.51 -2.44 7.78
CA ALA A 37 11.45 -1.90 6.81
C ALA A 37 12.75 -1.49 7.52
N LEU A 38 13.81 -2.26 7.30
CA LEU A 38 15.11 -2.02 7.94
C LEU A 38 15.97 -1.08 7.11
N ASP A 39 16.50 -0.04 7.74
CA ASP A 39 17.45 0.88 7.11
C ASP A 39 18.79 0.17 6.83
N LYS A 40 19.22 0.12 5.56
CA LYS A 40 20.52 -0.42 5.13
C LYS A 40 21.50 0.66 4.65
N GLY A 41 21.17 1.93 4.83
CA GLY A 41 21.97 3.08 4.41
C GLY A 41 21.54 3.61 3.05
N ASP A 42 21.74 2.84 1.99
CA ASP A 42 21.41 3.19 0.60
C ASP A 42 19.98 2.80 0.18
N TYR A 43 19.35 1.85 0.89
CA TYR A 43 17.96 1.44 0.69
C TYR A 43 17.30 1.00 2.02
N TYR A 44 15.98 0.78 1.99
CA TYR A 44 15.25 0.05 3.04
C TYR A 44 14.99 -1.39 2.58
N LEU A 45 15.19 -2.34 3.48
CA LEU A 45 14.88 -3.75 3.25
C LEU A 45 13.52 -4.08 3.87
N LEU A 46 12.51 -4.28 3.03
CA LEU A 46 11.13 -4.54 3.42
C LEU A 46 10.87 -6.04 3.53
N ASN A 47 10.30 -6.45 4.67
CA ASN A 47 9.90 -7.82 4.94
C ASN A 47 8.53 -7.89 5.64
N GLY A 48 7.78 -8.94 5.34
CA GLY A 48 6.48 -9.25 5.94
C GLY A 48 5.40 -9.35 4.87
N GLY A 49 4.14 -9.16 5.28
CA GLY A 49 3.02 -9.26 4.35
C GLY A 49 1.92 -8.24 4.62
N LYS A 50 1.03 -8.12 3.64
CA LYS A 50 -0.23 -7.38 3.75
C LYS A 50 -1.35 -8.22 3.19
N ILE A 51 -2.36 -8.48 3.99
CA ILE A 51 -3.53 -9.24 3.58
C ILE A 51 -4.62 -8.32 3.03
N PHE A 52 -5.61 -8.92 2.36
CA PHE A 52 -6.77 -8.24 1.80
C PHE A 52 -6.49 -7.02 0.91
N ILE A 53 -5.38 -7.03 0.16
CA ILE A 53 -5.03 -5.89 -0.69
C ILE A 53 -5.78 -5.95 -2.02
N THR A 54 -6.66 -4.97 -2.21
CA THR A 54 -7.37 -4.78 -3.47
C THR A 54 -6.42 -4.36 -4.58
N ASN A 55 -6.62 -4.93 -5.77
CA ASN A 55 -5.73 -4.85 -6.93
C ASN A 55 -4.34 -5.43 -6.70
N ALA A 56 -4.13 -6.28 -5.70
CA ALA A 56 -2.81 -6.84 -5.37
C ALA A 56 -1.99 -7.26 -6.60
N PRO A 57 -2.39 -8.24 -7.44
CA PRO A 57 -1.59 -8.62 -8.61
C PRO A 57 -1.73 -7.66 -9.81
N LYS A 58 -2.63 -6.67 -9.76
CA LYS A 58 -2.97 -5.77 -10.88
C LYS A 58 -2.35 -4.39 -10.79
N ALA A 59 -2.05 -3.91 -9.59
CA ALA A 59 -1.36 -2.64 -9.39
C ALA A 59 0.11 -2.75 -9.81
N ASP A 60 0.68 -1.61 -10.20
CA ASP A 60 2.10 -1.46 -10.49
C ASP A 60 2.83 -0.70 -9.37
N THR A 61 2.09 0.04 -8.56
CA THR A 61 2.59 0.89 -7.47
C THR A 61 1.73 0.72 -6.23
N TYR A 62 2.39 0.64 -5.08
CA TYR A 62 1.77 0.42 -3.77
C TYR A 62 2.24 1.47 -2.77
N VAL A 63 1.34 1.93 -1.92
CA VAL A 63 1.70 2.67 -0.71
C VAL A 63 1.71 1.68 0.44
N VAL A 64 2.89 1.36 0.96
CA VAL A 64 3.07 0.34 2.00
C VAL A 64 3.49 1.01 3.29
N PHE A 65 2.75 0.72 4.36
CA PHE A 65 3.13 1.10 5.72
C PHE A 65 3.95 -0.01 6.36
N ALA A 66 5.11 0.35 6.89
CA ALA A 66 6.03 -0.57 7.55
C ALA A 66 6.67 0.07 8.78
N ILE A 67 6.97 -0.76 9.78
CA ILE A 67 7.67 -0.36 10.99
C ILE A 67 9.16 -0.19 10.66
N ILE A 68 9.69 1.02 10.83
CA ILE A 68 11.11 1.34 10.69
C ILE A 68 11.81 1.48 12.03
N THR A 69 11.05 1.73 13.10
CA THR A 69 11.56 1.85 14.47
C THR A 69 10.61 1.11 15.40
N PRO A 70 10.98 -0.09 15.88
CA PRO A 70 10.12 -0.84 16.79
C PRO A 70 9.94 -0.12 18.14
N ASP A 71 8.97 -0.57 18.92
CA ASP A 71 8.75 -0.18 20.32
C ASP A 71 8.34 1.27 20.61
N ILE A 72 8.15 2.10 19.59
CA ILE A 72 7.63 3.47 19.73
C ILE A 72 6.18 3.64 19.25
N GLY A 73 5.50 2.51 19.01
CA GLY A 73 4.11 2.45 18.56
C GLY A 73 3.93 3.03 17.15
N THR A 74 2.85 3.78 16.94
CA THR A 74 2.50 4.36 15.64
C THR A 74 3.53 5.35 15.09
N ARG A 75 4.35 5.96 15.95
CA ARG A 75 5.45 6.85 15.54
C ARG A 75 6.62 6.12 14.88
N GLY A 76 6.65 4.79 14.99
CA GLY A 76 7.67 3.95 14.39
C GLY A 76 7.32 3.46 12.99
N ILE A 77 6.18 3.89 12.46
CA ILE A 77 5.65 3.47 11.16
C ILE A 77 5.91 4.57 10.14
N SER A 78 6.41 4.17 8.97
CA SER A 78 6.56 5.05 7.81
C SER A 78 5.82 4.47 6.60
N ALA A 79 5.49 5.34 5.66
CA ALA A 79 4.89 4.98 4.38
C ALA A 79 5.95 4.97 3.28
N PHE A 80 5.84 4.04 2.34
CA PHE A 80 6.76 3.89 1.22
C PHE A 80 6.00 3.75 -0.09
N ILE A 81 6.54 4.33 -1.17
CA ILE A 81 6.18 3.94 -2.54
C ILE A 81 6.95 2.66 -2.86
N VAL A 82 6.24 1.57 -3.09
CA VAL A 82 6.82 0.30 -3.51
C VAL A 82 6.36 0.00 -4.93
N GLU A 83 7.31 -0.21 -5.83
CA GLU A 83 7.01 -0.66 -7.19
C GLU A 83 6.85 -2.18 -7.23
N LYS A 84 6.05 -2.66 -8.16
CA LYS A 84 5.83 -4.10 -8.36
C LYS A 84 7.14 -4.82 -8.64
N GLY A 85 7.36 -5.93 -7.94
CA GLY A 85 8.56 -6.75 -8.07
C GLY A 85 8.72 -7.78 -6.95
N PHE A 86 7.60 -8.12 -6.31
CA PHE A 86 7.51 -8.99 -5.14
C PHE A 86 6.37 -10.00 -5.35
N GLU A 87 6.19 -10.91 -4.40
CA GLU A 87 5.27 -12.03 -4.54
C GLU A 87 3.85 -11.70 -4.09
N PHE A 88 2.88 -12.40 -4.67
CA PHE A 88 1.47 -12.26 -4.33
C PHE A 88 0.92 -13.61 -3.91
N GLY A 89 0.04 -13.61 -2.90
CA GLY A 89 -0.77 -14.77 -2.59
C GLY A 89 -1.85 -15.01 -3.63
N ASP A 90 -2.63 -16.06 -3.43
CA ASP A 90 -3.80 -16.34 -4.26
C ASP A 90 -4.90 -15.29 -4.09
N ASN A 91 -5.72 -15.15 -5.13
CA ASN A 91 -6.89 -14.27 -5.05
C ASN A 91 -7.90 -14.83 -4.05
N TYR A 92 -8.23 -14.04 -3.02
CA TYR A 92 -9.14 -14.45 -1.96
C TYR A 92 -10.53 -14.81 -2.49
N ASP A 93 -11.03 -15.95 -2.03
CA ASP A 93 -12.42 -16.37 -2.18
C ASP A 93 -13.29 -15.64 -1.13
N LYS A 94 -14.00 -14.60 -1.58
CA LYS A 94 -14.73 -13.66 -0.71
C LYS A 94 -16.24 -13.87 -0.81
N MET A 95 -16.97 -13.54 0.26
CA MET A 95 -18.45 -13.56 0.26
C MET A 95 -19.07 -12.67 -0.83
N GLY A 96 -18.44 -11.53 -1.14
CA GLY A 96 -18.89 -10.54 -2.12
C GLY A 96 -17.73 -9.82 -2.81
N ILE A 97 -18.04 -8.89 -3.73
CA ILE A 97 -17.04 -8.15 -4.54
C ILE A 97 -16.03 -9.12 -5.19
N ARG A 98 -16.52 -10.26 -5.67
CA ARG A 98 -15.71 -11.38 -6.16
C ARG A 98 -14.96 -11.05 -7.46
N SER A 99 -15.46 -10.06 -8.21
CA SER A 99 -14.79 -9.50 -9.40
C SER A 99 -13.59 -8.62 -9.06
N SER A 100 -13.50 -8.09 -7.83
CA SER A 100 -12.32 -7.36 -7.38
C SER A 100 -11.20 -8.33 -7.07
N SER A 101 -10.04 -8.07 -7.67
CA SER A 101 -8.82 -8.81 -7.36
C SER A 101 -8.35 -8.40 -5.98
N THR A 102 -8.32 -9.35 -5.05
CA THR A 102 -7.84 -9.12 -3.68
C THR A 102 -6.94 -10.27 -3.33
N ALA A 103 -5.70 -9.99 -2.95
CA ALA A 103 -4.74 -11.02 -2.57
C ALA A 103 -3.80 -10.48 -1.47
N GLU A 104 -2.95 -11.37 -0.97
CA GLU A 104 -1.85 -10.99 -0.09
C GLU A 104 -0.70 -10.37 -0.91
N LEU A 105 -0.03 -9.37 -0.34
CA LEU A 105 1.30 -8.92 -0.77
C LEU A 105 2.33 -9.60 0.12
N ILE A 106 3.33 -10.25 -0.47
CA ILE A 106 4.36 -10.98 0.24
C ILE A 106 5.70 -10.30 -0.07
N PHE A 107 6.33 -9.72 0.95
CA PHE A 107 7.60 -9.04 0.86
C PHE A 107 8.70 -9.90 1.49
N ASN A 108 9.59 -10.40 0.63
CA ASN A 108 10.78 -11.15 1.01
C ASN A 108 12.00 -10.38 0.51
N ASP A 109 12.69 -9.69 1.42
CA ASP A 109 13.90 -8.92 1.15
C ASP A 109 13.76 -7.92 -0.01
N VAL A 110 12.62 -7.23 -0.06
CA VAL A 110 12.34 -6.23 -1.11
C VAL A 110 13.13 -4.96 -0.82
N LYS A 111 13.95 -4.52 -1.78
CA LYS A 111 14.75 -3.30 -1.67
C LYS A 111 13.95 -2.09 -2.12
N ILE A 112 13.82 -1.10 -1.24
CA ILE A 112 13.13 0.16 -1.51
C ILE A 112 14.17 1.30 -1.52
N PRO A 113 14.29 2.08 -2.61
CA PRO A 113 15.13 3.26 -2.65
C PRO A 113 14.79 4.26 -1.53
N LYS A 114 15.78 5.02 -1.04
CA LYS A 114 15.56 5.98 0.06
C LYS A 114 14.57 7.08 -0.29
N GLU A 115 14.59 7.53 -1.53
CA GLU A 115 13.72 8.55 -2.10
C GLU A 115 12.25 8.14 -2.15
N ASN A 116 11.95 6.85 -2.05
CA ASN A 116 10.58 6.33 -2.05
C ASN A 116 9.92 6.40 -0.66
N LEU A 117 10.62 6.89 0.37
CA LEU A 117 10.02 7.22 1.66
C LEU A 117 9.02 8.38 1.49
N LEU A 118 7.77 8.15 1.89
CA LEU A 118 6.71 9.15 1.83
C LEU A 118 6.58 9.89 3.15
N GLY A 119 6.83 11.20 3.11
CA GLY A 119 6.75 12.07 4.28
C GLY A 119 8.08 12.17 5.04
N LYS A 120 8.03 12.69 6.26
CA LYS A 120 9.17 12.81 7.17
C LYS A 120 8.85 12.15 8.50
#